data_AF-A0A9P8JJE9-F1
#
_entry.id   AF-A0A9P8JJE9-F1
#
_cell.length_a   1.000
_cell.length_b   1.000
_cell.length_c   1.000
_cell.angle_alpha   90.00
_cell.angle_beta   90.00
_cell.angle_gamma   90.00
#
_symmetry.space_group_name_H-M   'P 1'
#
loop_
_entity.id
_entity.type
_entity.pdbx_description
1 polymer ?
#
loop_
_entity_poly.entity_id
_entity_poly.type
_entity_poly.pdbx_seq_one_letter_code
_entity_poly.pdbx_strand_id
1 'polypeptide(L)'
;NDYMSPTADWISYAIIDDITDVYAPLVQVIEDEVDEIDYEILALHSSDENSDDKAKNSAKAKELEYEKMSKVAGSDTQSEKGERTAGDSGGDMLRRVGNCRKKVMSLYRLLGNKADVIKGFAKRCNEHWEVAPRSEIGLYLGDIQDHVATMTGNLSHYENLLSRAHGNYLAQINIRMNERAEQTNDVLGKLTVLGTIVLPMNIVTGMWGMNTKVPGQDGEDLTWFWGLTAGLFAFGLISYFIAKRVYGIV
;
A
#
# COMPACT_ATOMS: atom_id res chain seq x y z
N ASN A 1 -15.57 -32.00 -52.52
CA ASN A 1 -15.82 -33.19 -51.69
C ASN A 1 -14.57 -33.46 -50.84
N ASP A 2 -14.07 -32.44 -50.15
CA ASP A 2 -12.87 -32.53 -49.30
C ASP A 2 -13.29 -32.21 -47.87
N TYR A 3 -14.02 -33.14 -47.27
CA TYR A 3 -14.03 -33.22 -45.82
C TYR A 3 -12.74 -33.95 -45.46
N MET A 4 -11.77 -33.25 -44.88
CA MET A 4 -10.69 -33.91 -44.14
C MET A 4 -11.37 -34.89 -43.19
N SER A 5 -11.22 -36.19 -43.45
CA SER A 5 -11.69 -37.22 -42.53
C SER A 5 -11.06 -36.94 -41.18
N PRO A 6 -11.82 -36.80 -40.08
CA PRO A 6 -11.26 -36.49 -38.78
C PRO A 6 -10.37 -37.66 -38.36
N THR A 7 -9.06 -37.50 -38.55
CA THR A 7 -8.08 -38.45 -38.03
C THR A 7 -7.93 -38.19 -36.53
N ALA A 8 -7.53 -39.23 -35.79
CA ALA A 8 -7.36 -39.14 -34.34
C ALA A 8 -6.41 -37.99 -33.94
N ASP A 9 -5.44 -37.66 -34.79
CA ASP A 9 -4.45 -36.60 -34.57
C ASP A 9 -5.09 -35.19 -34.56
N TRP A 10 -6.01 -34.91 -35.49
CA TRP A 10 -6.72 -33.63 -35.55
C TRP A 10 -7.69 -33.46 -34.38
N ILE A 11 -8.32 -34.56 -33.93
CA ILE A 11 -9.16 -34.55 -32.73
C ILE A 11 -8.30 -34.29 -31.48
N SER A 12 -7.13 -34.93 -31.38
CA SER A 12 -6.21 -34.70 -30.26
C SER A 12 -5.70 -33.26 -30.23
N TYR A 13 -5.35 -32.69 -31.39
CA TYR A 13 -4.94 -31.29 -31.49
C TYR A 13 -6.05 -30.36 -31.00
N ALA A 14 -7.26 -30.50 -31.54
CA ALA A 14 -8.39 -29.64 -31.17
C ALA A 14 -8.72 -29.69 -29.66
N ILE A 15 -8.59 -30.86 -29.02
CA ILE A 15 -8.79 -30.98 -27.57
C ILE A 15 -7.68 -30.26 -26.79
N ILE A 16 -6.41 -30.40 -27.22
CA ILE A 16 -5.28 -29.75 -26.53
C ILE A 16 -5.37 -28.22 -26.70
N ASP A 17 -5.75 -27.76 -27.87
CA ASP A 17 -5.95 -26.34 -28.20
C ASP A 17 -7.05 -25.72 -27.34
N ASP A 18 -8.25 -26.33 -27.34
CA ASP A 18 -9.39 -25.87 -26.54
C ASP A 18 -9.08 -25.83 -25.03
N ILE A 19 -8.35 -26.83 -24.51
CA ILE A 19 -7.87 -26.81 -23.12
C ILE A 19 -6.84 -25.69 -22.88
N THR A 20 -5.99 -25.40 -23.86
CA THR A 20 -4.95 -24.38 -23.76
C THR A 20 -5.56 -22.98 -23.75
N ASP A 21 -6.56 -22.74 -24.60
CA ASP A 21 -7.27 -21.47 -24.71
C ASP A 21 -8.02 -21.08 -23.44
N VAL A 22 -8.49 -22.06 -22.64
CA VAL A 22 -9.11 -21.80 -21.33
C VAL A 22 -8.15 -21.13 -20.34
N TYR A 23 -6.83 -21.28 -20.51
CA TYR A 23 -5.86 -20.60 -19.65
C TYR A 23 -5.65 -19.13 -19.98
N ALA A 24 -5.86 -18.70 -21.23
CA ALA A 24 -5.68 -17.32 -21.66
C ALA A 24 -6.46 -16.29 -20.81
N PRO A 25 -7.80 -16.44 -20.59
CA PRO A 25 -8.54 -15.49 -19.77
C PRO A 25 -8.12 -15.53 -18.30
N LEU A 26 -7.62 -16.66 -17.80
CA LEU A 26 -7.12 -16.76 -16.42
C LEU A 26 -5.82 -15.97 -16.23
N VAL A 27 -4.96 -15.95 -17.26
CA VAL A 27 -3.74 -15.14 -17.27
C VAL A 27 -4.09 -13.65 -17.33
N GLN A 28 -5.05 -13.25 -18.15
CA GLN A 28 -5.51 -11.85 -18.23
C GLN A 28 -6.09 -11.34 -16.90
N VAL A 29 -6.90 -12.15 -16.21
CA VAL A 29 -7.41 -11.77 -14.88
C VAL A 29 -6.27 -11.57 -13.86
N ILE A 30 -5.18 -12.32 -13.99
CA ILE A 30 -4.00 -12.15 -13.14
C ILE A 30 -3.23 -10.88 -13.52
N GLU A 31 -3.09 -10.61 -14.82
CA GLU A 31 -2.49 -9.38 -15.34
C GLU A 31 -3.20 -8.15 -14.79
N ASP A 32 -4.51 -8.06 -14.98
CA ASP A 32 -5.34 -6.94 -14.52
C ASP A 32 -5.21 -6.72 -13.00
N GLU A 33 -5.25 -7.81 -12.21
CA GLU A 33 -5.12 -7.72 -10.75
C GLU A 33 -3.70 -7.29 -10.32
N VAL A 34 -2.66 -7.72 -11.02
CA VAL A 34 -1.27 -7.32 -10.71
C VAL A 34 -1.06 -5.84 -11.05
N ASP A 35 -1.56 -5.38 -12.19
CA ASP A 35 -1.47 -3.98 -12.60
C ASP A 35 -2.27 -3.07 -11.65
N GLU A 36 -3.45 -3.51 -11.18
CA GLU A 36 -4.22 -2.76 -10.19
C GLU A 36 -3.46 -2.65 -8.86
N ILE A 37 -2.86 -3.75 -8.39
CA ILE A 37 -2.05 -3.76 -7.17
C ILE A 37 -0.86 -2.80 -7.30
N ASP A 38 -0.13 -2.85 -8.41
CA ASP A 38 1.02 -1.97 -8.64
C ASP A 38 0.59 -0.50 -8.69
N TYR A 39 -0.52 -0.21 -9.37
CA TYR A 39 -1.10 1.13 -9.42
C TYR A 39 -1.51 1.65 -8.04
N GLU A 40 -2.16 0.83 -7.21
CA GLU A 40 -2.54 1.23 -5.84
C GLU A 40 -1.31 1.53 -4.98
N ILE A 41 -0.26 0.73 -5.08
CA ILE A 41 1.01 0.94 -4.36
C ILE A 41 1.71 2.22 -4.83
N LEU A 42 1.75 2.48 -6.14
CA LEU A 42 2.26 3.73 -6.72
C LEU A 42 1.41 4.95 -6.32
N ALA A 43 0.09 4.80 -6.32
CA ALA A 43 -0.83 5.87 -5.95
C ALA A 43 -0.62 6.30 -4.50
N LEU A 44 -0.35 5.35 -3.60
CA LEU A 44 0.03 5.64 -2.22
C LEU A 44 1.29 6.51 -2.17
N HIS A 45 2.28 6.30 -3.03
CA HIS A 45 3.48 7.15 -3.11
C HIS A 45 3.14 8.57 -3.57
N SER A 46 2.25 8.71 -4.55
CA SER A 46 1.85 10.03 -5.11
C SER A 46 0.97 10.86 -4.19
N SER A 47 0.16 10.21 -3.34
CA SER A 47 -0.72 10.91 -2.40
C SER A 47 0.04 11.64 -1.30
N ASP A 48 1.25 11.21 -0.98
CA ASP A 48 2.11 11.88 0.01
C ASP A 48 2.82 13.10 -0.61
N GLU A 49 3.27 13.03 -1.87
CA GLU A 49 3.91 14.18 -2.56
C GLU A 49 2.93 15.29 -2.99
N ASN A 50 1.64 15.00 -3.18
CA ASN A 50 0.62 15.97 -3.65
C ASN A 50 -0.44 16.35 -2.60
N SER A 51 -0.16 16.11 -1.33
CA SER A 51 -1.08 16.47 -0.23
C SER A 51 -1.35 17.98 -0.16
N ASP A 52 -0.50 18.82 -0.74
CA ASP A 52 -0.71 20.28 -0.83
C ASP A 52 -1.64 20.73 -2.00
N ASP A 53 -1.73 19.97 -3.09
CA ASP A 53 -2.42 20.40 -4.32
C ASP A 53 -3.74 19.66 -4.64
N LYS A 54 -3.91 18.39 -4.21
CA LYS A 54 -5.12 17.59 -4.53
C LYS A 54 -6.36 17.94 -3.69
N ALA A 55 -6.19 18.57 -2.52
CA ALA A 55 -7.31 18.99 -1.67
C ALA A 55 -8.21 20.04 -2.36
N LYS A 56 -7.63 20.91 -3.20
CA LYS A 56 -8.37 21.97 -3.91
C LYS A 56 -9.14 21.46 -5.14
N ASN A 57 -8.58 20.48 -5.86
CA ASN A 57 -9.21 19.96 -7.07
C ASN A 57 -10.31 18.93 -6.79
N SER A 58 -10.17 18.12 -5.73
CA SER A 58 -11.20 17.14 -5.34
C SER A 58 -12.46 17.78 -4.74
N ALA A 59 -12.32 18.91 -4.04
CA ALA A 59 -13.46 19.69 -3.53
C ALA A 59 -14.26 20.32 -4.69
N LYS A 60 -13.59 20.92 -5.68
CA LYS A 60 -14.23 21.56 -6.84
C LYS A 60 -14.91 20.56 -7.78
N ALA A 61 -14.33 19.37 -7.95
CA ALA A 61 -14.95 18.30 -8.74
C ALA A 61 -16.18 17.70 -8.03
N LYS A 62 -16.10 17.48 -6.70
CA LYS A 62 -17.24 16.99 -5.90
C LYS A 62 -18.40 17.97 -5.86
N GLU A 63 -18.14 19.27 -5.80
CA GLU A 63 -19.20 20.30 -5.78
C GLU A 63 -19.98 20.35 -7.11
N LEU A 64 -19.28 20.19 -8.23
CA LEU A 64 -19.85 20.10 -9.58
C LEU A 64 -20.64 18.80 -9.82
N GLU A 65 -20.24 17.71 -9.16
CA GLU A 65 -20.91 16.41 -9.25
C GLU A 65 -22.14 16.35 -8.33
N TYR A 66 -22.09 16.98 -7.14
CA TYR A 66 -23.22 17.07 -6.20
C TYR A 66 -24.36 17.96 -6.75
N GLU A 67 -24.03 19.05 -7.44
CA GLU A 67 -25.02 19.93 -8.07
C GLU A 67 -25.73 19.24 -9.26
N LYS A 68 -25.01 18.41 -10.02
CA LYS A 68 -25.58 17.57 -11.09
C LYS A 68 -26.44 16.42 -10.57
N MET A 69 -26.04 15.77 -9.48
CA MET A 69 -26.76 14.63 -8.91
C MET A 69 -28.07 15.04 -8.23
N SER A 70 -28.10 16.22 -7.59
CA SER A 70 -29.29 16.70 -6.86
C SER A 70 -30.52 16.99 -7.76
N LYS A 71 -30.33 17.12 -9.08
CA LYS A 71 -31.40 17.44 -10.03
C LYS A 71 -32.06 16.22 -10.68
N VAL A 72 -31.55 14.99 -10.51
CA VAL A 72 -31.94 13.87 -11.39
C VAL A 72 -32.50 12.62 -10.68
N ALA A 73 -32.19 12.34 -9.42
CA ALA A 73 -32.59 11.05 -8.84
C ALA A 73 -33.28 11.18 -7.48
N GLY A 74 -34.62 11.14 -7.51
CA GLY A 74 -35.39 10.56 -6.43
C GLY A 74 -35.31 9.03 -6.44
N SER A 75 -35.57 8.47 -5.26
CA SER A 75 -35.77 7.05 -4.91
C SER A 75 -34.57 6.10 -4.96
N ASP A 76 -34.23 5.63 -3.75
CA ASP A 76 -33.87 4.28 -3.33
C ASP A 76 -32.74 3.54 -4.07
N THR A 77 -31.57 3.49 -3.43
CA THR A 77 -30.76 2.26 -3.33
C THR A 77 -29.88 2.34 -2.08
N GLN A 78 -30.08 1.37 -1.18
CA GLN A 78 -29.20 1.13 -0.03
C GLN A 78 -27.79 0.80 -0.52
N SER A 79 -26.80 1.61 -0.11
CA SER A 79 -25.38 1.27 -0.25
C SER A 79 -24.78 1.26 1.15
N GLU A 80 -24.48 0.05 1.64
CA GLU A 80 -23.61 -0.16 2.80
C GLU A 80 -22.20 0.32 2.44
N LYS A 81 -21.93 1.59 2.74
CA LYS A 81 -20.58 2.16 2.65
C LYS A 81 -19.98 2.17 4.05
N GLY A 82 -19.40 1.03 4.43
CA GLY A 82 -18.64 0.88 5.66
C GLY A 82 -17.46 1.85 5.69
N GLU A 83 -17.40 2.65 6.74
CA GLU A 83 -16.37 3.63 7.05
C GLU A 83 -15.05 2.90 7.36
N ARG A 84 -14.20 2.69 6.35
CA ARG A 84 -12.90 2.02 6.52
C ARG A 84 -11.87 3.02 7.04
N THR A 85 -11.33 2.76 8.23
CA THR A 85 -10.25 3.53 8.83
C THR A 85 -8.91 3.17 8.19
N ALA A 86 -7.98 4.13 8.10
CA ALA A 86 -6.70 4.01 7.40
C ALA A 86 -5.76 2.89 7.92
N GLY A 87 -6.04 2.32 9.10
CA GLY A 87 -5.29 1.17 9.63
C GLY A 87 -5.70 -0.18 9.01
N ASP A 88 -6.93 -0.28 8.50
CA ASP A 88 -7.46 -1.50 7.87
C ASP A 88 -6.94 -1.66 6.42
N SER A 89 -6.70 -0.55 5.74
CA SER A 89 -6.17 -0.50 4.36
C SER A 89 -4.76 -1.12 4.24
N GLY A 90 -3.95 -1.02 5.30
CA GLY A 90 -2.56 -1.49 5.28
C GLY A 90 -2.44 -3.02 5.23
N GLY A 91 -3.18 -3.69 6.11
CA GLY A 91 -3.23 -5.15 6.18
C GLY A 91 -3.97 -5.76 4.98
N ASP A 92 -4.98 -5.05 4.47
CA ASP A 92 -5.75 -5.51 3.31
C ASP A 92 -4.88 -5.58 2.04
N MET A 93 -4.05 -4.56 1.78
CA MET A 93 -3.12 -4.56 0.65
C MET A 93 -2.11 -5.73 0.72
N LEU A 94 -1.48 -5.96 1.88
CA LEU A 94 -0.55 -7.09 2.05
C LEU A 94 -1.24 -8.44 1.80
N ARG A 95 -2.48 -8.58 2.27
CA ARG A 95 -3.29 -9.79 2.07
C ARG A 95 -3.67 -9.96 0.61
N ARG A 96 -4.03 -8.88 -0.09
CA ARG A 96 -4.36 -8.85 -1.52
C ARG A 96 -3.16 -9.26 -2.36
N VAL A 97 -1.99 -8.66 -2.14
CA VAL A 97 -0.70 -9.03 -2.75
C VAL A 97 -0.39 -10.51 -2.51
N GLY A 98 -0.53 -10.99 -1.28
CA GLY A 98 -0.28 -12.40 -0.95
C GLY A 98 -1.23 -13.37 -1.65
N ASN A 99 -2.51 -13.03 -1.78
CA ASN A 99 -3.50 -13.84 -2.48
C ASN A 99 -3.25 -13.86 -3.99
N CYS A 100 -2.92 -12.71 -4.59
CA CYS A 100 -2.57 -12.63 -6.01
C CYS A 100 -1.33 -13.48 -6.31
N ARG A 101 -0.28 -13.40 -5.48
CA ARG A 101 0.94 -14.23 -5.62
C ARG A 101 0.64 -15.71 -5.59
N LYS A 102 -0.28 -16.16 -4.73
CA LYS A 102 -0.74 -17.56 -4.70
C LYS A 102 -1.42 -17.97 -6.00
N LYS A 103 -2.27 -17.11 -6.59
CA LYS A 103 -2.92 -17.38 -7.89
C LYS A 103 -1.89 -17.49 -9.01
N VAL A 104 -0.95 -16.54 -9.11
CA VAL A 104 0.16 -16.55 -10.09
C VAL A 104 0.97 -17.84 -9.98
N MET A 105 1.43 -18.19 -8.78
CA MET A 105 2.24 -19.39 -8.55
C MET A 105 1.47 -20.68 -8.83
N SER A 106 0.18 -20.72 -8.48
CA SER A 106 -0.67 -21.87 -8.79
C SER A 106 -0.78 -22.07 -10.29
N LEU A 107 -1.05 -21.01 -11.05
CA LEU A 107 -1.18 -21.09 -12.50
C LEU A 107 0.15 -21.41 -13.17
N TYR A 108 1.24 -20.78 -12.73
CA TYR A 108 2.60 -21.05 -13.22
C TYR A 108 2.97 -22.52 -13.05
N ARG A 109 2.69 -23.12 -11.88
CA ARG A 109 2.97 -24.54 -11.63
C ARG A 109 2.10 -25.48 -12.48
N LEU A 110 0.86 -25.08 -12.81
CA LEU A 110 -0.04 -25.87 -13.66
C LEU A 110 0.40 -25.85 -15.13
N LEU A 111 0.86 -24.70 -15.64
CA LEU A 111 1.29 -24.56 -17.04
C LEU A 111 2.74 -25.01 -17.27
N GLY A 112 3.63 -24.82 -16.30
CA GLY A 112 5.07 -25.01 -16.49
C GLY A 112 5.45 -26.40 -17.01
N ASN A 113 4.86 -27.46 -16.46
CA ASN A 113 5.14 -28.83 -16.92
C ASN A 113 4.40 -29.20 -18.22
N LYS A 114 3.34 -28.46 -18.60
CA LYS A 114 2.54 -28.75 -19.80
C LYS A 114 3.28 -28.36 -21.08
N ALA A 115 4.05 -27.27 -21.06
CA ALA A 115 4.88 -26.86 -22.20
C ALA A 115 5.86 -27.97 -22.60
N ASP A 116 6.53 -28.59 -21.63
CA ASP A 116 7.48 -29.68 -21.89
C ASP A 116 6.80 -30.96 -22.39
N VAL A 117 5.59 -31.26 -21.92
CA VAL A 117 4.79 -32.40 -22.40
C VAL A 117 4.36 -32.19 -23.86
N ILE A 118 3.87 -31.00 -24.21
CA ILE A 118 3.46 -30.67 -25.58
C ILE A 118 4.69 -30.69 -26.50
N LYS A 119 5.82 -30.12 -26.07
CA LYS A 119 7.09 -30.18 -26.80
C LYS A 119 7.57 -31.62 -27.03
N GLY A 120 7.50 -32.46 -26.01
CA GLY A 120 7.86 -33.87 -26.09
C GLY A 120 6.90 -34.69 -26.95
N PHE A 121 5.64 -34.29 -27.04
CA PHE A 121 4.62 -34.88 -27.91
C PHE A 121 4.84 -34.46 -29.37
N ALA A 122 4.97 -33.16 -29.65
CA ALA A 122 5.26 -32.60 -30.97
C ALA A 122 6.53 -33.21 -31.59
N LYS A 123 7.60 -33.35 -30.80
CA LYS A 123 8.84 -34.00 -31.24
C LYS A 123 8.63 -35.46 -31.64
N ARG A 124 7.86 -36.22 -30.87
CA ARG A 124 7.59 -37.65 -31.15
C ARG A 124 6.65 -37.86 -32.34
N CYS A 125 5.73 -36.93 -32.59
CA CYS A 125 4.94 -36.93 -33.83
C CYS A 125 5.82 -36.72 -35.08
N ASN A 126 7.00 -36.11 -34.92
CA ASN A 126 7.93 -35.81 -36.01
C ASN A 126 9.04 -36.89 -36.19
N GLU A 127 9.47 -37.54 -35.11
CA GLU A 127 10.50 -38.60 -35.13
C GLU A 127 9.88 -40.01 -34.99
N HIS A 128 9.79 -40.76 -36.11
CA HIS A 128 9.51 -42.21 -36.21
C HIS A 128 8.10 -42.74 -35.87
N TRP A 129 7.20 -42.74 -36.86
CA TRP A 129 6.20 -43.82 -36.99
C TRP A 129 5.84 -44.07 -38.46
N GLU A 130 6.25 -45.21 -39.03
CA GLU A 130 5.97 -45.64 -40.42
C GLU A 130 4.46 -45.79 -40.74
N VAL A 131 3.59 -45.79 -39.73
CA VAL A 131 2.15 -46.08 -39.85
C VAL A 131 1.26 -44.83 -39.70
N ALA A 132 1.84 -43.68 -39.36
CA ALA A 132 1.10 -42.41 -39.30
C ALA A 132 1.28 -41.66 -40.63
N PRO A 133 0.21 -41.15 -41.26
CA PRO A 133 0.36 -40.21 -42.36
C PRO A 133 1.28 -39.07 -41.91
N ARG A 134 2.10 -38.52 -42.82
CA ARG A 134 2.93 -37.33 -42.57
C ARG A 134 2.01 -36.16 -42.18
N SER A 135 1.62 -36.11 -40.91
CA SER A 135 0.62 -35.18 -40.44
C SER A 135 1.35 -33.89 -40.10
N GLU A 136 1.03 -32.82 -40.81
CA GLU A 136 1.51 -31.45 -40.57
C GLU A 136 1.18 -30.95 -39.13
N ILE A 137 0.44 -31.76 -38.34
CA ILE A 137 0.06 -31.57 -36.94
C ILE A 137 1.21 -31.20 -36.01
N GLY A 138 2.43 -31.67 -36.27
CA GLY A 138 3.60 -31.33 -35.46
C GLY A 138 3.92 -29.84 -35.46
N LEU A 139 3.63 -29.13 -36.55
CA LEU A 139 3.75 -27.68 -36.65
C LEU A 139 2.71 -26.98 -35.75
N TYR A 140 1.45 -27.41 -35.83
CA TYR A 140 0.35 -26.84 -35.04
C TYR A 140 0.50 -27.10 -33.53
N LEU A 141 1.03 -28.26 -33.14
CA LEU A 141 1.40 -28.53 -31.74
C LEU A 141 2.55 -27.64 -31.26
N GLY A 142 3.45 -27.25 -32.15
CA GLY A 142 4.49 -26.26 -31.87
C GLY A 142 3.92 -24.88 -31.53
N ASP A 143 2.88 -24.46 -32.24
CA ASP A 143 2.19 -23.19 -31.96
C ASP A 143 1.54 -23.19 -30.57
N ILE A 144 0.83 -24.27 -30.21
CA ILE A 144 0.27 -24.45 -28.86
C ILE A 144 1.39 -24.44 -27.81
N GLN A 145 2.51 -25.12 -28.08
CA GLN A 145 3.66 -25.12 -27.17
C GLN A 145 4.16 -23.68 -26.92
N ASP A 146 4.27 -22.88 -27.97
CA ASP A 146 4.72 -21.48 -27.88
C ASP A 146 3.69 -20.60 -27.17
N HIS A 147 2.39 -20.85 -27.34
CA HIS A 147 1.32 -20.23 -26.55
C HIS A 147 1.48 -20.53 -25.05
N VAL A 148 1.64 -21.79 -24.66
CA VAL A 148 1.83 -22.18 -23.25
C VAL A 148 3.14 -21.62 -22.68
N ALA A 149 4.21 -21.62 -23.48
CA ALA A 149 5.50 -21.04 -23.09
C ALA A 149 5.38 -19.53 -22.86
N THR A 150 4.67 -18.82 -23.74
CA THR A 150 4.41 -17.38 -23.61
C THR A 150 3.60 -17.07 -22.36
N MET A 151 2.50 -17.81 -22.12
CA MET A 151 1.70 -17.64 -20.88
C MET A 151 2.53 -17.90 -19.62
N THR A 152 3.40 -18.91 -19.63
CA THR A 152 4.31 -19.22 -18.51
C THR A 152 5.33 -18.10 -18.29
N GLY A 153 5.87 -17.53 -19.38
CA GLY A 153 6.72 -16.35 -19.35
C GLY A 153 6.04 -15.14 -18.74
N ASN A 154 4.80 -14.84 -19.15
CA ASN A 154 3.99 -13.75 -18.60
C ASN A 154 3.74 -13.94 -17.09
N LEU A 155 3.39 -15.14 -16.65
CA LEU A 155 3.21 -15.44 -15.22
C LEU A 155 4.49 -15.26 -14.41
N SER A 156 5.65 -15.59 -14.97
CA SER A 156 6.94 -15.29 -14.33
C SER A 156 7.21 -13.78 -14.28
N HIS A 157 6.79 -13.03 -15.29
CA HIS A 157 6.89 -11.57 -15.28
C HIS A 157 6.01 -10.95 -14.20
N TYR A 158 4.75 -11.37 -14.11
CA TYR A 158 3.80 -10.91 -13.10
C TYR A 158 4.24 -11.25 -11.66
N GLU A 159 4.87 -12.41 -11.43
CA GLU A 159 5.45 -12.72 -10.11
C GLU A 159 6.55 -11.71 -9.75
N ASN A 160 7.45 -11.41 -10.69
CA ASN A 160 8.54 -10.47 -10.46
C ASN A 160 8.00 -9.06 -10.18
N LEU A 161 7.00 -8.61 -10.94
CA LEU A 161 6.35 -7.32 -10.71
C LEU A 161 5.72 -7.26 -9.31
N LEU A 162 4.94 -8.28 -8.95
CA LEU A 162 4.30 -8.38 -7.64
C LEU A 162 5.31 -8.44 -6.48
N SER A 163 6.45 -9.11 -6.68
CA SER A 163 7.55 -9.17 -5.71
C SER A 163 8.17 -7.80 -5.47
N ARG A 164 8.38 -7.02 -6.54
CA ARG A 164 8.88 -5.64 -6.47
C ARG A 164 7.85 -4.71 -5.82
N ALA A 165 6.59 -4.80 -6.22
CA ALA A 165 5.49 -4.03 -5.64
C ALA A 165 5.36 -4.31 -4.13
N HIS A 166 5.44 -5.57 -3.71
CA HIS A 166 5.45 -5.95 -2.30
C HIS A 166 6.60 -5.29 -1.51
N GLY A 167 7.81 -5.31 -2.06
CA GLY A 167 8.98 -4.65 -1.46
C GLY A 167 8.81 -3.13 -1.35
N ASN A 168 8.34 -2.49 -2.43
CA ASN A 168 8.06 -1.05 -2.47
C ASN A 168 7.01 -0.65 -1.41
N TYR A 169 5.96 -1.45 -1.28
CA TYR A 169 4.89 -1.22 -0.32
C TYR A 169 5.36 -1.29 1.15
N LEU A 170 6.17 -2.29 1.49
CA LEU A 170 6.75 -2.40 2.83
C LEU A 170 7.71 -1.24 3.15
N ALA A 171 8.53 -0.84 2.17
CA ALA A 171 9.40 0.32 2.32
C ALA A 171 8.59 1.59 2.62
N GLN A 172 7.47 1.77 1.93
CA GLN A 172 6.58 2.90 2.16
C GLN A 172 5.94 2.90 3.56
N ILE A 173 5.45 1.75 4.03
CA ILE A 173 4.93 1.63 5.41
C ILE A 173 6.01 2.04 6.40
N ASN A 174 7.25 1.59 6.19
CA ASN A 174 8.36 1.92 7.07
C ASN A 174 8.65 3.43 7.08
N ILE A 175 8.69 4.07 5.91
CA ILE A 175 8.87 5.53 5.78
C ILE A 175 7.76 6.28 6.53
N ARG A 176 6.50 5.93 6.30
CA ARG A 176 5.35 6.58 6.97
C ARG A 176 5.34 6.34 8.47
N MET A 177 5.72 5.15 8.92
CA MET A 177 5.84 4.85 10.35
C MET A 177 6.93 5.73 10.98
N ASN A 178 8.07 5.86 10.30
CA ASN A 178 9.18 6.67 10.78
C ASN A 178 8.80 8.17 10.84
N GLU A 179 8.10 8.67 9.84
CA GLU A 179 7.59 10.04 9.83
C GLU A 179 6.61 10.32 10.98
N ARG A 180 5.66 9.40 11.23
CA ARG A 180 4.74 9.52 12.38
C ARG A 180 5.47 9.45 13.72
N ALA A 181 6.51 8.62 13.80
CA ALA A 181 7.36 8.55 14.98
C ALA A 181 8.10 9.88 15.21
N GLU A 182 8.61 10.50 14.14
CA GLU A 182 9.27 11.81 14.20
C GLU A 182 8.30 12.91 14.65
N GLN A 183 7.09 12.96 14.08
CA GLN A 183 6.05 13.91 14.52
C GLN A 183 5.68 13.73 15.99
N THR A 184 5.61 12.47 16.45
CA THR A 184 5.34 12.16 17.87
C THR A 184 6.50 12.62 18.76
N ASN A 185 7.74 12.43 18.30
CA ASN A 185 8.94 12.91 19.00
C ASN A 185 8.98 14.44 19.08
N ASP A 186 8.59 15.15 18.02
CA ASP A 186 8.51 16.62 18.04
C ASP A 186 7.44 17.12 19.03
N VAL A 187 6.25 16.52 19.03
CA VAL A 187 5.19 16.84 20.01
C VAL A 187 5.64 16.53 21.44
N LEU A 188 6.28 15.37 21.66
CA LEU A 188 6.83 15.02 22.96
C LEU A 188 7.93 15.98 23.39
N GLY A 189 8.78 16.43 22.46
CA GLY A 189 9.80 17.44 22.68
C GLY A 189 9.17 18.75 23.18
N LYS A 190 8.14 19.25 22.49
CA LYS A 190 7.37 20.45 22.88
C LYS A 190 6.78 20.34 24.29
N LEU A 191 6.14 19.21 24.61
CA LEU A 191 5.57 18.96 25.93
C LEU A 191 6.64 18.85 27.02
N THR A 192 7.77 18.21 26.72
CA THR A 192 8.89 18.05 27.66
C THR A 192 9.48 19.40 28.03
N VAL A 193 9.68 20.29 27.04
CA VAL A 193 10.16 21.67 27.28
C VAL A 193 9.23 22.40 28.26
N LEU A 194 7.91 22.35 28.04
CA LEU A 194 6.94 22.92 28.99
C LEU A 194 7.06 22.30 30.39
N GLY A 195 7.20 20.98 30.49
CA GLY A 195 7.40 20.28 31.77
C GLY A 195 8.65 20.74 32.52
N THR A 196 9.77 20.96 31.81
CA THR A 196 11.03 21.44 32.42
C THR A 196 10.94 22.86 32.96
N ILE A 197 10.02 23.69 32.44
CA ILE A 197 9.77 25.06 32.95
C ILE A 197 8.88 25.02 34.20
N VAL A 198 7.84 24.17 34.17
CA VAL A 198 6.83 24.08 35.23
C VAL A 198 7.37 23.43 36.50
N LEU A 199 8.22 22.40 36.37
CA LEU A 199 8.73 21.64 37.52
C LEU A 199 9.48 22.49 38.57
N PRO A 200 10.50 23.30 38.22
CA PRO A 200 11.17 24.17 39.19
C PRO A 200 10.27 25.28 39.73
N MET A 201 9.35 25.79 38.91
CA MET A 201 8.36 26.80 39.33
C MET A 201 7.45 26.23 40.43
N ASN A 202 6.97 24.99 40.27
CA ASN A 202 6.18 24.28 41.27
C ASN A 202 6.94 24.01 42.57
N ILE A 203 8.25 23.75 42.50
CA ILE A 203 9.08 23.56 43.70
C ILE A 203 9.15 24.86 44.50
N VAL A 204 9.38 25.99 43.84
CA VAL A 204 9.49 27.31 44.51
C VAL A 204 8.16 27.72 45.14
N THR A 205 7.04 27.60 44.41
CA THR A 205 5.71 27.93 44.93
C THR A 205 5.30 26.95 46.04
N GLY A 206 5.66 25.67 45.92
CA GLY A 206 5.42 24.65 46.93
C GLY A 206 6.12 24.96 48.25
N MET A 207 7.43 25.27 48.23
CA MET A 207 8.19 25.62 49.44
C MET A 207 7.65 26.86 50.16
N TRP A 208 7.22 27.88 49.41
CA TRP A 208 6.61 29.10 49.98
C TRP A 208 5.16 28.92 50.43
N GLY A 209 4.47 27.88 49.95
CA GLY A 209 3.13 27.50 50.39
C GLY A 209 3.09 26.59 51.62
N MET A 210 4.24 26.13 52.12
CA MET A 210 4.32 25.29 53.31
C MET A 210 4.07 26.11 54.58
N ASN A 211 3.42 25.50 55.57
CA ASN A 211 3.17 26.10 56.90
C ASN A 211 4.45 26.08 57.78
N THR A 212 5.55 26.60 57.25
CA THR A 212 6.86 26.70 57.89
C THR A 212 7.39 28.12 57.76
N LYS A 213 8.27 28.54 58.66
CA LYS A 213 8.72 29.94 58.72
C LYS A 213 9.48 30.34 57.46
N VAL A 214 8.87 31.20 56.63
CA VAL A 214 9.49 31.68 55.38
C VAL A 214 10.31 32.96 55.63
N PRO A 215 11.43 33.16 54.92
CA PRO A 215 12.19 34.40 55.01
C PRO A 215 11.32 35.59 54.57
N GLY A 216 11.16 36.58 55.45
CA GLY A 216 10.28 37.75 55.24
C GLY A 216 8.92 37.68 55.96
N GLN A 217 8.62 36.62 56.71
CA GLN A 217 7.33 36.44 57.41
C GLN A 217 7.10 37.40 58.60
N ASP A 218 8.15 37.85 59.27
CA ASP A 218 8.05 38.66 60.50
C ASP A 218 8.02 40.18 60.22
N GLY A 219 8.12 40.61 58.97
CA GLY A 219 8.07 42.03 58.57
C GLY A 219 6.71 42.42 57.99
N GLU A 220 6.21 43.62 58.28
CA GLU A 220 4.97 44.17 57.70
C GLU A 220 5.11 44.52 56.19
N ASP A 221 6.33 44.46 55.65
CA ASP A 221 6.64 44.80 54.27
C ASP A 221 6.35 43.66 53.28
N LEU A 222 5.43 43.92 52.33
CA LEU A 222 5.06 42.99 51.24
C LEU A 222 6.14 42.85 50.15
N THR A 223 7.31 43.46 50.34
CA THR A 223 8.42 43.49 49.39
C THR A 223 8.91 42.09 49.02
N TRP A 224 8.92 41.15 49.98
CA TRP A 224 9.33 39.77 49.75
C TRP A 224 8.36 38.99 48.85
N PHE A 225 7.05 39.20 49.02
CA PHE A 225 6.03 38.59 48.17
C PHE A 225 6.17 39.07 46.73
N TRP A 226 6.23 40.39 46.52
CA TRP A 226 6.41 40.97 45.18
C TRP A 226 7.75 40.61 44.55
N GLY A 227 8.83 40.50 45.34
CA GLY A 227 10.14 40.05 44.88
C GLY A 227 10.12 38.61 44.37
N LEU A 228 9.45 37.70 45.09
CA LEU A 228 9.28 36.31 44.67
C LEU A 228 8.42 36.21 43.39
N THR A 229 7.29 36.91 43.35
CA THR A 229 6.41 36.93 42.17
C THR A 229 7.14 37.47 40.94
N ALA A 230 7.88 38.57 41.09
CA ALA A 230 8.69 39.12 40.02
C ALA A 230 9.81 38.17 39.59
N GLY A 231 10.47 37.48 40.54
CA GLY A 231 11.50 36.48 40.27
C GLY A 231 10.98 35.27 39.48
N LEU A 232 9.82 34.74 39.85
CA LEU A 232 9.16 33.64 39.14
C LEU A 232 8.73 34.05 37.72
N PHE A 233 8.21 35.26 37.57
CA PHE A 233 7.82 35.78 36.26
C PHE A 233 9.03 36.01 35.35
N ALA A 234 10.11 36.56 35.89
CA ALA A 234 11.38 36.71 35.18
C ALA A 234 11.98 35.35 34.80
N PHE A 235 11.98 34.37 35.70
CA PHE A 235 12.45 33.01 35.41
C PHE A 235 11.61 32.33 34.31
N GLY A 236 10.28 32.48 34.34
CA GLY A 236 9.39 31.97 33.30
C GLY A 236 9.68 32.60 31.93
N LEU A 237 9.86 33.93 31.88
CA LEU A 237 10.23 34.64 30.65
C LEU A 237 11.61 34.21 30.14
N ILE A 238 12.63 34.15 30.99
CA ILE A 238 13.98 33.73 30.61
C ILE A 238 13.96 32.30 30.07
N SER A 239 13.32 31.38 30.77
CA SER A 239 13.18 29.99 30.34
C SER A 239 12.42 29.88 29.01
N TYR A 240 11.38 30.68 28.81
CA TYR A 240 10.65 30.76 27.54
C TYR A 240 11.53 31.32 26.40
N PHE A 241 12.30 32.39 26.64
CA PHE A 241 13.20 32.95 25.64
C PHE A 241 14.34 32.00 25.27
N ILE A 242 14.90 31.29 26.26
CA ILE A 242 15.89 30.24 26.03
C ILE A 242 15.26 29.09 25.24
N ALA A 243 14.05 28.65 25.59
CA ALA A 243 13.33 27.62 24.85
C ALA A 243 13.10 28.04 23.39
N LYS A 244 12.63 29.27 23.17
CA LYS A 244 12.44 29.85 21.84
C LYS A 244 13.74 29.92 21.04
N ARG A 245 14.87 30.26 21.68
CA ARG A 245 16.16 30.41 21.02
C ARG A 245 16.87 29.09 20.74
N VAL A 246 16.73 28.10 21.63
CA VAL A 246 17.44 26.82 21.56
C VAL A 246 16.66 25.78 20.77
N TYR A 247 15.34 25.71 20.94
CA TYR A 247 14.53 24.67 20.29
C TYR A 247 13.99 25.08 18.93
N GLY A 248 14.12 26.34 18.52
CA GLY A 248 13.79 26.77 17.15
C GLY A 248 12.36 26.44 16.72
N ILE A 249 11.43 26.27 17.67
CA ILE A 249 10.01 26.07 17.39
C ILE A 249 9.38 27.45 17.18
N VAL A 250 9.75 28.09 16.07
CA VAL A 250 8.95 28.96 15.18
C VAL A 250 9.73 29.04 13.87
#